data_AF-A0A9J5ZH98-F1
#
_entry.id   AF-A0A9J5ZH98-F1
#
_cell.length_a   1.000
_cell.length_b   1.000
_cell.length_c   1.000
_cell.angle_alpha   90.00
_cell.angle_beta   90.00
_cell.angle_gamma   90.00
#
_symmetry.space_group_name_H-M   'P 1'
#
loop_
_entity.id
_entity.type
_entity.pdbx_description
1 polymer ?
#
loop_
_entity_poly.entity_id
_entity_poly.type
_entity_poly.pdbx_seq_one_letter_code
_entity_poly.pdbx_strand_id
1 'polypeptide(L)' 'MWKLKVGEGGSPWLLTLNRHIGRQVWEFDPNLGSLEDLAEIEKLRTTITKLKDIDRRFSAIF' A
#
# COMPACT_ATOMS: atom_id res chain seq x y z
N MET A 1 -6.48 2.38 3.91
CA MET A 1 -6.99 1.00 4.09
C MET A 1 -6.87 0.24 2.78
N TRP A 2 -6.76 -1.10 2.81
CA TRP A 2 -6.68 -1.89 1.59
C TRP A 2 -8.06 -2.17 1.04
N LYS A 3 -8.27 -1.92 -0.25
CA LYS A 3 -9.50 -2.17 -0.97
C LYS A 3 -9.31 -3.32 -1.94
N LEU A 4 -10.17 -4.34 -1.84
CA LEU A 4 -10.18 -5.42 -2.83
C LEU A 4 -10.83 -4.93 -4.11
N LYS A 5 -10.14 -5.12 -5.23
CA LYS A 5 -10.64 -4.86 -6.57
C LYS A 5 -10.54 -6.13 -7.39
N VAL A 6 -11.66 -6.53 -7.97
CA VAL A 6 -11.74 -7.69 -8.86
C VAL A 6 -11.74 -7.18 -10.29
N GLY A 7 -10.87 -7.75 -11.13
CA GLY A 7 -10.85 -7.47 -12.55
C GLY A 7 -12.10 -8.00 -13.22
N GLU A 8 -12.89 -7.10 -13.79
CA GLU A 8 -14.08 -7.42 -14.59
C GLU A 8 -13.74 -7.65 -16.08
N GLY A 9 -12.49 -7.39 -16.47
CA GLY A 9 -12.04 -7.41 -17.87
C GLY A 9 -12.49 -6.18 -18.66
N GLY A 10 -12.32 -6.22 -19.99
CA GLY A 10 -12.96 -5.24 -20.89
C GLY A 10 -12.07 -4.17 -21.55
N SER A 11 -10.76 -4.13 -21.28
CA SER A 11 -9.87 -3.24 -22.06
C SER A 11 -9.54 -3.89 -23.41
N PRO A 12 -9.71 -3.17 -24.55
CA PRO A 12 -9.37 -3.67 -25.89
C PRO A 12 -7.90 -4.06 -26.03
N TRP A 13 -7.03 -3.49 -25.20
CA TRP A 13 -5.58 -3.67 -25.24
C TRP A 13 -5.07 -4.73 -24.25
N LEU A 14 -5.94 -5.31 -23.42
CA LEU A 14 -5.58 -6.34 -22.46
C LEU A 14 -5.79 -7.74 -23.07
N LEU A 15 -4.71 -8.31 -23.60
CA LEU A 15 -4.72 -9.63 -24.23
C LEU A 15 -4.24 -10.70 -23.23
N THR A 16 -5.19 -11.39 -22.59
CA THR A 16 -4.95 -12.62 -21.82
C THR A 16 -6.03 -13.65 -22.14
N LEU A 17 -5.74 -14.94 -21.91
CA LEU A 17 -6.66 -16.06 -22.17
C LEU A 17 -8.05 -15.87 -21.53
N ASN A 18 -8.12 -15.21 -20.38
CA ASN A 18 -9.37 -14.95 -19.65
C ASN A 18 -9.76 -13.46 -19.56
N ARG A 19 -9.13 -12.57 -20.36
CA ARG A 19 -9.36 -11.11 -20.31
C ARG A 19 -9.23 -10.50 -18.91
N HIS A 20 -8.38 -11.05 -18.05
CA HIS A 20 -8.18 -10.66 -16.64
C HIS A 20 -9.41 -10.79 -15.73
N ILE A 21 -10.46 -11.48 -16.18
CA ILE A 21 -11.65 -11.72 -15.37
C ILE A 21 -11.26 -12.55 -14.13
N GLY A 22 -11.72 -12.11 -12.95
CA GLY A 22 -11.49 -12.80 -11.68
C GLY A 22 -10.13 -12.54 -11.03
N ARG A 23 -9.28 -11.69 -11.62
CA ARG A 23 -8.02 -11.27 -10.98
C ARG A 23 -8.32 -10.39 -9.77
N GLN A 24 -7.77 -10.74 -8.61
CA GLN A 24 -7.92 -9.96 -7.38
C GLN A 24 -6.67 -9.10 -7.16
N VAL A 25 -6.87 -7.81 -6.92
CA VAL A 25 -5.81 -6.86 -6.57
C VAL A 25 -6.25 -6.08 -5.35
N TRP A 26 -5.33 -5.92 -4.39
CA TRP A 26 -5.53 -5.01 -3.27
C TRP A 26 -4.92 -3.66 -3.62
N GLU A 27 -5.75 -2.62 -3.72
CA GLU A 27 -5.33 -1.23 -3.91
C GLU A 27 -5.35 -0.52 -2.56
N PHE A 28 -4.27 0.18 -2.21
CA PHE A 28 -4.25 0.98 -1.00
C PHE A 28 -4.99 2.29 -1.23
N ASP A 29 -6.06 2.54 -0.47
CA ASP A 29 -6.83 3.77 -0.49
C ASP A 29 -6.63 4.53 0.84
N PRO A 30 -5.96 5.70 0.82
CA PRO A 30 -5.70 6.48 2.03
C PRO A 30 -6.97 7.07 2.68
N ASN A 31 -8.09 7.13 1.97
CA ASN A 31 -9.33 7.74 2.47
C ASN A 31 -10.33 6.71 3.02
N LEU A 32 -10.05 5.41 2.86
CA LEU A 32 -10.97 4.33 3.17
C LEU A 32 -10.88 3.82 4.63
N GLY A 33 -10.19 4.54 5.52
CA GLY A 33 -10.02 4.16 6.94
C GLY A 33 -10.74 5.12 7.90
N SER A 34 -10.93 4.71 9.15
CA SER A 34 -11.38 5.63 10.21
C SER A 34 -10.34 6.72 10.45
N LEU A 35 -10.76 7.90 10.91
CA LEU A 35 -9.84 8.98 11.30
C LEU A 35 -8.82 8.50 12.35
N GLU A 36 -9.24 7.60 13.24
CA GLU A 36 -8.37 7.00 14.26
C GLU A 36 -7.30 6.10 13.65
N ASP A 37 -7.70 5.19 12.74
CA ASP A 37 -6.77 4.31 12.01
C ASP A 37 -5.74 5.14 11.21
N LEU A 38 -6.20 6.22 10.57
CA LEU A 38 -5.33 7.10 9.79
C LEU A 38 -4.32 7.83 10.68
N ALA A 39 -4.76 8.34 11.83
CA ALA A 39 -3.88 8.97 12.82
C ALA A 39 -2.83 7.98 13.36
N GLU A 40 -3.21 6.73 13.61
CA GLU A 40 -2.28 5.69 14.05
C GLU A 40 -1.26 5.36 12.94
N ILE A 41 -1.70 5.23 11.69
CA ILE A 41 -0.81 5.02 10.54
C ILE A 41 0.21 6.16 10.40
N GLU A 42 -0.21 7.42 10.56
CA GLU A 42 0.71 8.57 10.50
C GLU A 42 1.74 8.57 11.65
N LYS A 43 1.30 8.22 12.86
CA LYS A 43 2.19 8.07 14.02
C LYS A 43 3.24 6.98 13.76
N LEU A 44 2.82 5.83 13.22
CA LEU A 44 3.73 4.74 12.86
C LEU A 44 4.71 5.14 11.76
N ARG A 45 4.24 5.84 10.71
CA ARG A 45 5.12 6.37 9.64
C ARG A 45 6.23 7.24 10.21
N THR A 46 5.88 8.19 11.08
CA THR A 46 6.85 9.09 11.71
C THR A 46 7.83 8.32 12.60
N THR A 47 7.33 7.35 13.35
CA THR A 47 8.17 6.51 14.24
C THR A 47 9.17 5.68 13.42
N ILE A 48 8.72 5.02 12.36
CA ILE A 48 9.57 4.20 11.49
C ILE A 48 10.63 5.07 10.79
N THR A 49 10.28 6.26 10.30
CA THR A 49 11.25 7.17 9.68
C THR A 49 12.35 7.56 10.67
N LYS A 50 11.98 7.94 11.90
CA LYS A 50 12.95 8.25 12.96
C LYS A 50 13.86 7.06 13.27
N LEU A 51 13.31 5.85 13.37
CA LEU A 51 14.08 4.64 13.62
C LEU A 51 15.07 4.33 12.48
N LYS A 52 14.66 4.51 11.22
CA LYS A 52 15.55 4.37 10.05
C LYS A 52 16.68 5.38 10.06
N ASP A 53 16.41 6.62 10.47
CA ASP A 53 17.44 7.65 10.59
C ASP A 53 18.44 7.34 11.71
N ILE A 54 17.95 6.80 12.83
CA ILE A 54 18.78 6.35 13.96
C ILE A 54 19.68 5.19 13.53
N ASP A 55 19.11 4.17 12.88
CA ASP A 55 19.86 3.01 12.37
C ASP A 55 20.96 3.43 11.40
N ARG A 56 20.64 4.31 10.44
CA ARG A 56 21.64 4.87 9.51
C ARG A 56 22.76 5.61 10.23
N ARG A 57 22.46 6.33 11.32
CA ARG A 57 23.48 7.03 12.13
C ARG A 57 24.36 6.06 12.90
N PHE A 58 23.80 5.00 13.48
CA PHE A 58 24.59 3.97 14.17
C PHE A 58 25.48 3.18 13.20
N SER A 59 24.98 2.86 12.00
CA SER A 59 25.75 2.19 10.95
C SER A 59 26.87 3.05 10.34
N ALA A 60 26.89 4.36 10.60
CA ALA A 60 27.93 5.27 10.12
C ALA A 60 29.03 5.55 11.16
N ILE A 61 28.89 5.02 12.38
CA ILE A 61 29.82 5.22 13.50
C ILE A 61 30.78 4.02 13.68
N PHE A 62 30.48 2.88 13.04
CA PHE A 62 31.35 1.71 12.92
C PHE A 62 31.67 1.44 11.44
#